data_AF-A0A1F8MP23-F1
#
_entry.id   AF-A0A1F8MP23-F1
#
_cell.length_a   1.000
_cell.length_b   1.000
_cell.length_c   1.000
_cell.angle_alpha   90.00
_cell.angle_beta   90.00
_cell.angle_gamma   90.00
#
_symmetry.space_group_name_H-M   'P 1'
#
loop_
_entity.id
_entity.type
_entity.pdbx_description
1 polymer ?
#
loop_
_entity_poly.entity_id
_entity_poly.type
_entity_poly.pdbx_seq_one_letter_code
_entity_poly.pdbx_strand_id
1 'polypeptide(L)'
;MTPLMYIAVVVIGYGLGSIPFGLFIGKTFAKTDIREVGSGKIGTTNVLRTAGRKAAALSLILDILKGALAVTIAGVIFRNRTEIIAGIFTPSESAKALAALSAIAGHSWSIFLKFKGGRGVATFIGGLAALYWPAAVVGGIFILGIGFRTKYMSLGSIIGAVTAFILLMSLNILRINFLGPYPPFEYVVFSMIGAIFIYVMHRDNIFRLFNGTERKIGEKAKANTSTTSRHPE
;
A
#
# COMPACT_ATOMS: atom_id res chain seq x y z
N MET A 1 16.89 8.74 -23.97
CA MET A 1 17.13 7.60 -23.06
C MET A 1 16.34 7.69 -21.76
N THR A 2 16.19 8.88 -21.16
CA THR A 2 15.42 9.10 -19.92
C THR A 2 13.96 8.62 -19.97
N PRO A 3 13.16 8.85 -21.04
CA PRO A 3 11.78 8.35 -21.09
C PRO A 3 11.67 6.82 -20.99
N LEU A 4 12.56 6.09 -21.67
CA LEU A 4 12.59 4.63 -21.62
C LEU A 4 12.91 4.12 -20.20
N MET A 5 13.78 4.80 -19.47
CA MET A 5 14.11 4.46 -18.08
C MET A 5 12.90 4.64 -17.15
N TYR A 6 12.11 5.70 -17.34
CA TYR A 6 10.86 5.89 -16.59
C TYR A 6 9.84 4.79 -16.89
N ILE A 7 9.69 4.41 -18.16
CA ILE A 7 8.83 3.29 -18.57
C ILE A 7 9.29 1.99 -17.87
N ALA A 8 10.60 1.71 -17.89
CA ALA A 8 11.15 0.54 -17.21
C ALA A 8 10.86 0.55 -15.70
N VAL A 9 11.02 1.70 -15.04
CA VAL A 9 10.69 1.87 -13.61
C VAL A 9 9.22 1.58 -13.32
N VAL A 10 8.30 2.11 -14.14
CA VAL A 10 6.86 1.87 -13.98
C VAL A 10 6.52 0.39 -14.18
N VAL A 11 7.05 -0.23 -15.25
CA VAL A 11 6.80 -1.65 -15.56
C VAL A 11 7.34 -2.56 -14.47
N ILE A 12 8.58 -2.34 -14.01
CA ILE A 12 9.20 -3.12 -12.93
C ILE A 12 8.45 -2.91 -11.62
N GLY A 13 8.15 -1.66 -11.26
CA GLY A 13 7.41 -1.34 -10.03
C GLY A 13 6.03 -2.00 -10.01
N TYR A 14 5.28 -1.88 -11.10
CA TYR A 14 3.97 -2.53 -11.24
C TYR A 14 4.07 -4.06 -11.22
N GLY A 15 5.05 -4.64 -11.90
CA GLY A 15 5.30 -6.09 -11.91
C GLY A 15 5.59 -6.63 -10.50
N LEU A 16 6.50 -5.98 -9.76
CA LEU A 16 6.81 -6.33 -8.37
C LEU A 16 5.58 -6.19 -7.45
N GLY A 17 4.86 -5.08 -7.58
CA GLY A 17 3.63 -4.83 -6.82
C GLY A 17 2.57 -5.90 -7.07
N SER A 18 2.47 -6.37 -8.31
CA SER A 18 1.46 -7.33 -8.76
C SER A 18 1.60 -8.70 -8.12
N ILE A 19 2.75 -9.07 -7.56
CA ILE A 19 2.96 -10.39 -6.94
C ILE A 19 1.97 -10.58 -5.77
N PRO A 20 1.05 -11.57 -5.84
CA PRO A 20 -0.04 -11.71 -4.88
C PRO A 20 0.36 -12.55 -3.65
N PHE A 21 1.34 -12.10 -2.87
CA PHE A 21 1.87 -12.83 -1.71
C PHE A 21 0.78 -13.30 -0.74
N GLY A 22 -0.18 -12.43 -0.41
CA GLY A 22 -1.29 -12.79 0.46
C GLY A 22 -2.12 -13.96 -0.05
N LEU A 23 -2.33 -14.08 -1.38
CA LEU A 23 -3.03 -15.23 -1.96
C LEU A 23 -2.22 -16.52 -1.81
N PHE A 24 -0.93 -16.48 -2.15
CA PHE A 24 -0.06 -17.65 -2.04
C PHE A 24 0.02 -18.15 -0.60
N ILE A 25 0.27 -17.24 0.35
CA ILE A 25 0.35 -17.55 1.78
C ILE A 25 -0.99 -18.03 2.32
N GLY A 26 -2.08 -17.38 1.92
CA GLY A 26 -3.43 -17.78 2.32
C GLY A 26 -3.75 -19.21 1.91
N LYS A 27 -3.44 -19.57 0.66
CA LYS A 27 -3.65 -20.93 0.14
C LYS A 27 -2.78 -21.97 0.85
N THR A 28 -1.52 -21.66 1.15
CA THR A 28 -0.61 -22.62 1.79
C THR A 28 -0.93 -22.82 3.27
N PHE A 29 -1.26 -21.76 4.01
CA PHE A 29 -1.51 -21.84 5.45
C PHE A 29 -2.95 -22.22 5.81
N ALA A 30 -3.95 -21.74 5.07
CA ALA A 30 -5.37 -22.01 5.37
C ALA A 30 -6.02 -23.07 4.46
N LYS A 31 -5.30 -23.57 3.43
CA LYS A 31 -5.83 -24.50 2.41
C LYS A 31 -7.12 -24.02 1.72
N THR A 32 -7.37 -22.72 1.73
CA THR A 32 -8.58 -22.08 1.19
C THR A 32 -8.19 -20.88 0.34
N ASP A 33 -8.98 -20.58 -0.70
CA ASP A 33 -8.81 -19.35 -1.46
C ASP A 33 -9.31 -18.15 -0.64
N ILE A 34 -8.38 -17.29 -0.21
CA ILE A 34 -8.72 -16.13 0.64
C ILE A 34 -9.65 -15.12 -0.06
N ARG A 35 -9.84 -15.21 -1.37
CA ARG A 35 -10.77 -14.36 -2.13
C ARG A 35 -12.24 -14.76 -1.90
N GLU A 36 -12.47 -15.98 -1.42
CA GLU A 36 -13.81 -16.54 -1.18
C GLU A 36 -14.31 -16.32 0.25
N VAL A 37 -13.48 -15.71 1.11
CA VAL A 37 -13.80 -15.52 2.52
C VAL A 37 -13.51 -14.10 2.99
N GLY A 38 -14.18 -13.69 4.07
CA GLY A 38 -13.92 -12.43 4.76
C GLY A 38 -14.24 -11.21 3.89
N SER A 39 -13.22 -10.42 3.54
CA SER A 39 -13.39 -9.25 2.65
C SER A 39 -13.19 -9.57 1.17
N GLY A 40 -12.76 -10.79 0.83
CA GLY A 40 -12.36 -11.19 -0.52
C GLY A 40 -11.10 -10.50 -1.07
N LYS A 41 -10.42 -9.68 -0.25
CA LYS A 41 -9.16 -9.02 -0.62
C LYS A 41 -7.96 -9.86 -0.19
N ILE A 42 -6.85 -9.72 -0.89
CA ILE A 42 -5.62 -10.47 -0.58
C ILE A 42 -4.72 -9.81 0.47
N GLY A 43 -5.14 -8.68 1.05
CA GLY A 43 -4.32 -7.93 2.00
C GLY A 43 -4.21 -8.59 3.38
N THR A 44 -3.19 -8.19 4.14
CA THR A 44 -2.83 -8.69 5.48
C THR A 44 -4.02 -8.90 6.41
N THR A 45 -4.96 -7.95 6.48
CA THR A 45 -6.09 -8.06 7.40
C THR A 45 -7.02 -9.23 7.05
N ASN A 46 -7.17 -9.60 5.79
CA ASN A 46 -7.97 -10.77 5.41
C ASN A 46 -7.20 -12.08 5.63
N VAL A 47 -5.89 -12.06 5.36
CA VAL A 47 -4.98 -13.16 5.70
C VAL A 47 -5.02 -13.44 7.20
N LEU A 48 -5.00 -12.41 8.05
CA LEU A 48 -5.11 -12.56 9.50
C LEU A 48 -6.40 -13.27 9.93
N ARG A 49 -7.52 -12.93 9.29
CA ARG A 49 -8.83 -13.51 9.59
C ARG A 49 -9.01 -14.94 9.08
N THR A 50 -8.20 -15.35 8.10
CA THR A 50 -8.35 -16.63 7.40
C THR A 50 -7.26 -17.63 7.78
N ALA A 51 -5.99 -17.21 7.73
CA ALA A 51 -4.81 -18.04 7.91
C ALA A 51 -4.03 -17.77 9.21
N GLY A 52 -4.51 -16.82 10.03
CA GLY A 52 -3.95 -16.52 11.34
C GLY A 52 -2.75 -15.58 11.33
N ARG A 53 -2.18 -15.36 12.53
CA ARG A 53 -1.18 -14.30 12.79
C ARG A 53 0.14 -14.50 12.05
N LYS A 54 0.66 -15.73 12.02
CA LYS A 54 1.94 -16.04 11.35
C LYS A 54 1.88 -15.77 9.85
N ALA A 55 0.82 -16.25 9.19
CA ALA A 55 0.56 -16.00 7.78
C ALA A 55 0.40 -14.50 7.48
N ALA A 56 -0.35 -13.77 8.32
CA ALA A 56 -0.55 -12.34 8.14
C ALA A 56 0.74 -11.53 8.30
N ALA A 57 1.58 -11.89 9.28
CA ALA A 57 2.87 -11.24 9.48
C ALA A 57 3.78 -11.43 8.24
N LEU A 58 3.83 -12.66 7.71
CA LEU A 58 4.60 -12.95 6.50
C LEU A 58 4.07 -12.18 5.28
N SER A 59 2.75 -12.15 5.08
CA SER A 59 2.16 -11.38 3.97
C SER A 59 2.44 -9.88 4.09
N LEU A 60 2.39 -9.35 5.32
CA LEU A 60 2.69 -7.95 5.59
C LEU A 60 4.14 -7.62 5.25
N ILE A 61 5.09 -8.43 5.71
CA ILE A 61 6.52 -8.23 5.45
C ILE A 61 6.78 -8.24 3.94
N LEU A 62 6.25 -9.21 3.21
CA LEU A 62 6.47 -9.32 1.77
C LEU A 62 5.79 -8.18 0.98
N ASP A 63 4.60 -7.76 1.39
CA ASP A 63 3.91 -6.62 0.76
C ASP A 63 4.58 -5.27 1.06
N ILE A 64 5.26 -5.12 2.20
CA ILE A 64 6.14 -3.98 2.49
C ILE A 64 7.40 -4.08 1.63
N LEU A 65 8.06 -5.23 1.61
CA LEU A 65 9.32 -5.44 0.90
C LEU A 65 9.21 -5.13 -0.58
N LYS A 66 8.14 -5.55 -1.28
CA LYS A 66 7.99 -5.23 -2.71
C LYS A 66 7.85 -3.74 -2.99
N GLY A 67 7.25 -2.98 -2.06
CA GLY A 67 7.15 -1.51 -2.17
C GLY A 67 8.51 -0.86 -2.00
N ALA A 68 9.27 -1.31 -0.99
CA ALA A 68 10.64 -0.84 -0.77
C ALA A 68 11.59 -1.21 -1.93
N LEU A 69 11.51 -2.45 -2.41
CA LEU A 69 12.33 -2.95 -3.51
C LEU A 69 12.08 -2.17 -4.81
N ALA A 70 10.84 -1.80 -5.12
CA ALA A 70 10.54 -0.97 -6.28
C ALA A 70 11.28 0.38 -6.23
N VAL A 71 11.30 1.03 -5.06
CA VAL A 71 12.04 2.28 -4.82
C VAL A 71 13.54 2.07 -4.95
N THR A 72 14.09 1.03 -4.30
CA THR A 72 15.53 0.75 -4.35
C THR A 72 16.01 0.48 -5.76
N ILE A 73 15.26 -0.31 -6.55
CA ILE A 73 15.61 -0.60 -7.95
C ILE A 73 15.57 0.67 -8.80
N ALA A 74 14.56 1.52 -8.64
CA ALA A 74 14.50 2.80 -9.35
C ALA A 74 15.69 3.70 -9.01
N GLY A 75 16.11 3.74 -7.74
CA GLY A 75 17.30 4.46 -7.30
C GLY A 75 18.59 3.93 -7.95
N VAL A 76 18.70 2.62 -8.18
CA VAL A 76 19.84 2.03 -8.90
C VAL A 76 19.81 2.41 -10.39
N ILE A 77 18.64 2.33 -11.04
CA ILE A 77 18.48 2.69 -12.46
C ILE A 77 18.84 4.16 -12.71
N PHE A 78 18.51 5.06 -11.78
CA PHE A 78 18.72 6.50 -11.89
C PHE A 78 19.91 7.06 -11.08
N ARG A 79 20.80 6.21 -10.56
CA ARG A 79 21.89 6.59 -9.63
C ARG A 79 22.73 7.81 -10.05
N ASN A 80 23.02 7.94 -11.35
CA ASN A 80 23.88 9.00 -11.89
C ASN A 80 23.07 10.16 -12.51
N ARG A 81 21.79 10.31 -12.17
CA ARG A 81 20.88 11.33 -12.72
C ARG A 81 20.36 12.24 -11.63
N THR A 82 21.26 13.06 -11.09
CA THR A 82 21.00 14.02 -10.00
C THR A 82 20.79 15.45 -10.50
N GLU A 83 20.69 15.64 -11.82
CA GLU A 83 20.42 16.94 -12.43
C GLU A 83 19.07 17.50 -11.95
N ILE A 84 19.03 18.78 -11.60
CA ILE A 84 17.80 19.45 -11.17
C ILE A 84 17.02 19.90 -12.41
N ILE A 85 15.78 19.44 -12.55
CA ILE A 85 14.81 19.82 -13.58
C ILE A 85 13.81 20.81 -12.99
N ALA A 86 13.57 21.91 -13.70
CA ALA A 86 12.61 22.96 -13.32
C ALA A 86 12.84 23.52 -11.90
N GLY A 87 14.09 23.48 -11.40
CA GLY A 87 14.48 24.03 -10.10
C GLY A 87 13.96 23.29 -8.85
N ILE A 88 13.13 22.26 -9.03
CA ILE A 88 12.40 21.61 -7.92
C ILE A 88 12.50 20.09 -7.99
N PHE A 89 12.59 19.52 -9.19
CA PHE A 89 12.53 18.07 -9.39
C PHE A 89 13.90 17.49 -9.71
N THR A 90 14.14 16.25 -9.31
CA THR A 90 15.28 15.45 -9.76
C THR A 90 14.78 14.15 -10.40
N PRO A 91 15.41 13.68 -11.48
CA PRO A 91 15.01 12.43 -12.13
C PRO A 91 15.05 11.23 -11.20
N SER A 92 16.08 11.14 -10.35
CA SER A 92 16.21 10.08 -9.35
C SER A 92 15.01 10.03 -8.40
N GLU A 93 14.66 11.15 -7.76
CA GLU A 93 13.59 11.16 -6.76
C GLU A 93 12.21 11.00 -7.40
N SER A 94 12.01 11.56 -8.60
CA SER A 94 10.81 11.35 -9.41
C SER A 94 10.64 9.87 -9.79
N ALA A 95 11.71 9.20 -10.21
CA ALA A 95 11.67 7.78 -10.57
C ALA A 95 11.34 6.90 -9.35
N LYS A 96 11.96 7.16 -8.20
CA LYS A 96 11.67 6.44 -6.95
C LYS A 96 10.20 6.59 -6.52
N ALA A 97 9.66 7.81 -6.57
CA ALA A 97 8.26 8.09 -6.28
C ALA A 97 7.31 7.34 -7.25
N LEU A 98 7.59 7.38 -8.55
CA LEU A 98 6.83 6.66 -9.58
C LEU A 98 6.87 5.14 -9.39
N ALA A 99 8.03 4.59 -9.01
CA ALA A 99 8.19 3.17 -8.73
C ALA A 99 7.29 2.72 -7.58
N ALA A 100 7.27 3.50 -6.49
CA ALA A 100 6.42 3.23 -5.34
C ALA A 100 4.93 3.30 -5.68
N LEU A 101 4.48 4.33 -6.42
CA LEU A 101 3.10 4.42 -6.91
C LEU A 101 2.73 3.24 -7.80
N SER A 102 3.62 2.86 -8.71
CA SER A 102 3.42 1.73 -9.62
C SER A 102 3.30 0.42 -8.85
N ALA A 103 4.10 0.21 -7.79
CA ALA A 103 3.99 -0.96 -6.92
C ALA A 103 2.66 -0.99 -6.14
N ILE A 104 2.17 0.15 -5.64
CA ILE A 104 0.85 0.24 -4.99
C ILE A 104 -0.26 -0.12 -5.98
N ALA A 105 -0.18 0.41 -7.21
CA ALA A 105 -1.11 0.10 -8.30
C ALA A 105 -1.08 -1.39 -8.65
N GLY A 106 0.11 -1.99 -8.80
CA GLY A 106 0.29 -3.42 -9.04
C GLY A 106 -0.33 -4.28 -7.96
N HIS A 107 -0.12 -3.97 -6.67
CA HIS A 107 -0.74 -4.75 -5.60
C HIS A 107 -2.27 -4.63 -5.57
N SER A 108 -2.80 -3.48 -5.99
CA SER A 108 -4.24 -3.17 -5.92
C SER A 108 -5.00 -3.69 -7.14
N TRP A 109 -4.36 -3.69 -8.31
CA TRP A 109 -4.86 -4.17 -9.59
C TRP A 109 -3.86 -5.13 -10.22
N SER A 110 -3.58 -6.23 -9.53
CA SER A 110 -2.59 -7.22 -9.98
C SER A 110 -2.99 -7.87 -11.30
N ILE A 111 -2.06 -7.87 -12.26
CA ILE A 111 -2.23 -8.56 -13.55
C ILE A 111 -2.46 -10.07 -13.36
N PHE A 112 -1.81 -10.68 -12.36
CA PHE A 112 -1.96 -12.11 -12.03
C PHE A 112 -3.34 -12.46 -11.46
N LEU A 113 -4.10 -11.45 -11.03
CA LEU A 113 -5.40 -11.60 -10.40
C LEU A 113 -6.52 -10.91 -11.19
N LYS A 114 -6.34 -10.76 -12.51
CA LYS A 114 -7.32 -10.12 -13.41
C LYS A 114 -7.69 -8.72 -12.92
N PHE A 115 -6.68 -7.93 -12.56
CA PHE A 115 -6.80 -6.56 -12.04
C PHE A 115 -7.62 -6.44 -10.74
N LYS A 116 -7.67 -7.50 -9.93
CA LYS A 116 -8.22 -7.48 -8.58
C LYS A 116 -7.09 -7.71 -7.59
N GLY A 117 -7.02 -6.93 -6.52
CA GLY A 117 -5.92 -7.06 -5.57
C GLY A 117 -6.27 -6.61 -4.16
N GLY A 118 -5.24 -6.20 -3.41
CA GLY A 118 -5.38 -5.64 -2.08
C GLY A 118 -5.75 -4.15 -2.11
N ARG A 119 -5.51 -3.47 -0.99
CA ARG A 119 -5.83 -2.04 -0.83
C ARG A 119 -4.59 -1.13 -0.85
N GLY A 120 -3.39 -1.69 -0.97
CA GLY A 120 -2.15 -0.92 -1.19
C GLY A 120 -1.40 -0.45 0.06
N VAL A 121 -1.99 -0.55 1.26
CA VAL A 121 -1.46 0.08 2.48
C VAL A 121 -0.05 -0.41 2.86
N ALA A 122 0.17 -1.73 2.89
CA ALA A 122 1.48 -2.30 3.23
C ALA A 122 2.56 -1.92 2.21
N THR A 123 2.21 -1.94 0.92
CA THR A 123 3.11 -1.54 -0.17
C THR A 123 3.40 -0.05 -0.17
N PHE A 124 2.41 0.77 0.20
CA PHE A 124 2.60 2.20 0.44
C PHE A 124 3.57 2.45 1.59
N ILE A 125 3.41 1.78 2.73
CA ILE A 125 4.34 1.88 3.87
C ILE A 125 5.75 1.43 3.47
N GLY A 126 5.89 0.37 2.67
CA GLY A 126 7.18 -0.07 2.15
C GLY A 126 7.86 0.94 1.23
N GLY A 127 7.11 1.50 0.28
CA GLY A 127 7.62 2.58 -0.59
C GLY A 127 7.99 3.81 0.23
N LEU A 128 7.12 4.23 1.15
CA LEU A 128 7.37 5.34 2.06
C LEU A 128 8.59 5.09 2.94
N ALA A 129 8.83 3.86 3.39
CA ALA A 129 9.98 3.53 4.22
C ALA A 129 11.30 3.67 3.45
N ALA A 130 11.31 3.27 2.18
CA ALA A 130 12.48 3.40 1.31
C ALA A 130 12.72 4.85 0.84
N LEU A 131 11.67 5.66 0.71
CA LEU A 131 11.77 7.08 0.38
C LEU A 131 12.17 7.92 1.61
N TYR A 132 11.41 7.76 2.69
CA TYR A 132 11.55 8.54 3.93
C TYR A 132 11.03 7.73 5.15
N TRP A 133 11.92 6.93 5.74
CA TRP A 133 11.58 6.02 6.84
C TRP A 133 10.87 6.65 8.06
N PRO A 134 11.16 7.90 8.50
CA PRO A 134 10.46 8.48 9.65
C PRO A 134 8.96 8.64 9.39
N ALA A 135 8.57 8.99 8.16
CA ALA A 135 7.16 9.11 7.79
C ALA A 135 6.46 7.75 7.74
N ALA A 136 7.17 6.69 7.34
CA ALA A 136 6.62 5.32 7.38
C ALA A 136 6.38 4.86 8.82
N VAL A 137 7.28 5.20 9.76
CA VAL A 137 7.11 4.90 11.18
C VAL A 137 5.93 5.66 11.76
N VAL A 138 5.85 6.99 11.56
CA VAL A 138 4.74 7.80 12.07
C VAL A 138 3.40 7.35 11.47
N GLY A 139 3.35 7.15 10.15
CA GLY A 139 2.16 6.61 9.49
C GLY A 139 1.77 5.24 10.05
N GLY A 140 2.73 4.33 10.21
CA GLY A 140 2.53 3.01 10.81
C GLY A 140 2.00 3.06 12.24
N ILE A 141 2.50 3.97 13.08
CA ILE A 141 2.01 4.21 14.44
C ILE A 141 0.53 4.63 14.40
N PHE A 142 0.14 5.53 13.50
CA PHE A 142 -1.26 5.94 13.37
C PHE A 142 -2.15 4.80 12.85
N ILE A 143 -1.66 4.02 11.89
CA ILE A 143 -2.38 2.84 11.37
C ILE A 143 -2.70 1.87 12.49
N LEU A 144 -1.69 1.49 13.27
CA LEU A 144 -1.83 0.52 14.35
C LEU A 144 -2.58 1.11 15.55
N GLY A 145 -2.23 2.33 15.98
CA GLY A 145 -2.83 3.00 17.12
C GLY A 145 -4.34 3.20 16.93
N ILE A 146 -4.75 3.80 15.81
CA ILE A 146 -6.17 4.01 15.51
C ILE A 146 -6.86 2.67 15.22
N GLY A 147 -6.21 1.80 14.44
CA GLY A 147 -6.73 0.48 14.11
C GLY A 147 -7.07 -0.33 15.36
N PHE A 148 -6.16 -0.41 16.33
CA PHE A 148 -6.39 -1.14 17.58
C PHE A 148 -7.33 -0.41 18.53
N ARG A 149 -7.27 0.92 18.62
CA ARG A 149 -8.15 1.69 19.52
C ARG A 149 -9.61 1.63 19.11
N THR A 150 -9.88 1.71 17.80
CA THR A 150 -11.24 1.70 17.23
C THR A 150 -11.70 0.30 16.79
N LYS A 151 -10.77 -0.65 16.73
CA LYS A 151 -10.94 -1.99 16.14
C LYS A 151 -11.20 -1.96 14.63
N TYR A 152 -10.98 -0.85 13.92
CA TYR A 152 -11.15 -0.75 12.46
C TYR A 152 -9.82 -0.46 11.76
N MET A 153 -9.20 -1.49 11.15
CA MET A 153 -7.95 -1.29 10.37
C MET A 153 -8.14 -0.38 9.16
N SER A 154 -9.33 -0.33 8.57
CA SER A 154 -9.63 0.55 7.44
C SER A 154 -9.52 2.02 7.83
N LEU A 155 -10.07 2.39 8.98
CA LEU A 155 -9.97 3.75 9.52
C LEU A 155 -8.52 4.11 9.84
N GLY A 156 -7.79 3.23 10.53
CA GLY A 156 -6.36 3.43 10.80
C GLY A 156 -5.53 3.58 9.52
N SER A 157 -5.81 2.79 8.49
CA SER A 157 -5.11 2.84 7.20
C SER A 157 -5.27 4.20 6.50
N ILE A 158 -6.49 4.74 6.48
CA ILE A 158 -6.78 6.03 5.85
C ILE A 158 -6.10 7.15 6.63
N ILE A 159 -6.29 7.19 7.95
CA ILE A 159 -5.73 8.27 8.77
C ILE A 159 -4.20 8.22 8.75
N GLY A 160 -3.59 7.04 8.88
CA GLY A 160 -2.13 6.93 8.84
C GLY A 160 -1.51 7.34 7.50
N ALA A 161 -2.18 7.07 6.38
CA ALA A 161 -1.73 7.56 5.07
C ALA A 161 -1.82 9.10 4.96
N VAL A 162 -2.92 9.69 5.46
CA VAL A 162 -3.10 11.15 5.52
C VAL A 162 -2.07 11.79 6.46
N THR A 163 -1.81 11.19 7.63
CA THR A 163 -0.79 11.67 8.57
C THR A 163 0.59 11.66 7.94
N ALA A 164 0.95 10.60 7.21
CA ALA A 164 2.23 10.54 6.50
C ALA A 164 2.36 11.68 5.46
N PHE A 165 1.29 11.96 4.71
CA PHE A 165 1.26 13.09 3.77
C PHE A 165 1.42 14.44 4.47
N ILE A 166 0.63 14.71 5.52
CA ILE A 166 0.70 15.96 6.28
C ILE A 166 2.10 16.15 6.87
N LEU A 167 2.70 15.09 7.41
CA LEU A 167 4.06 15.16 7.94
C LEU A 167 5.07 15.54 6.84
N LEU A 168 5.08 14.83 5.72
CA LEU A 168 6.03 15.12 4.63
C LEU A 168 5.83 16.53 4.07
N MET A 169 4.58 16.96 3.90
CA MET A 169 4.25 18.33 3.45
C MET A 169 4.81 19.37 4.44
N SER A 170 4.56 19.21 5.74
CA SER A 170 5.06 20.13 6.77
C SER A 170 6.59 20.17 6.82
N LEU A 171 7.26 19.02 6.76
CA LEU A 171 8.73 18.95 6.76
C LEU A 171 9.32 19.61 5.51
N ASN A 172 8.70 19.41 4.35
CA ASN A 172 9.15 20.01 3.09
C ASN A 172 8.96 21.53 3.07
N ILE A 173 7.77 22.04 3.44
CA ILE A 173 7.46 23.49 3.44
C ILE A 173 8.32 24.23 4.45
N LEU A 174 8.42 23.71 5.67
CA LEU A 174 9.16 24.36 6.76
C LEU A 174 10.68 24.07 6.70
N ARG A 175 11.13 23.27 5.74
CA ARG A 175 12.54 22.84 5.57
C ARG A 175 13.12 22.21 6.85
N ILE A 176 12.31 21.45 7.58
CA ILE A 176 12.70 20.83 8.85
C ILE A 176 13.34 19.47 8.60
N ASN A 177 14.56 19.29 9.08
CA ASN A 177 15.22 17.99 9.15
C ASN A 177 14.65 17.18 10.32
N PHE A 178 14.08 16.01 10.05
CA PHE A 178 13.49 15.14 11.07
C PHE A 178 13.98 13.72 10.90
N LEU A 179 15.01 13.34 11.68
CA LEU A 179 15.69 12.04 11.58
C LEU A 179 16.25 11.78 10.16
N GLY A 180 16.63 12.86 9.47
CA GLY A 180 17.14 12.90 8.11
C GLY A 180 16.97 14.30 7.50
N PRO A 181 17.53 14.57 6.29
CA PRO A 181 17.24 15.79 5.54
C PRO A 181 15.74 15.93 5.27
N TYR A 182 15.21 17.15 5.23
CA TYR A 182 13.81 17.36 4.85
C TYR A 182 13.50 16.67 3.51
N PRO A 183 12.29 16.11 3.33
CA PRO A 183 11.97 15.29 2.17
C PRO A 183 11.91 16.14 0.88
N PRO A 184 12.41 15.62 -0.26
CA PRO A 184 12.15 16.18 -1.59
C PRO A 184 10.64 16.31 -1.89
N PHE A 185 10.29 17.24 -2.78
CA PHE A 185 8.89 17.52 -3.12
C PHE A 185 8.19 16.31 -3.77
N GLU A 186 8.92 15.49 -4.50
CA GLU A 186 8.42 14.26 -5.13
C GLU A 186 7.87 13.26 -4.11
N TYR A 187 8.43 13.24 -2.91
CA TYR A 187 7.97 12.35 -1.85
C TYR A 187 6.66 12.85 -1.24
N VAL A 188 6.47 14.18 -1.21
CA VAL A 188 5.19 14.80 -0.85
C VAL A 188 4.13 14.44 -1.88
N VAL A 189 4.45 14.55 -3.18
CA VAL A 189 3.55 14.15 -4.26
C VAL A 189 3.21 12.66 -4.19
N PHE A 190 4.20 11.79 -3.97
CA PHE A 190 3.99 10.36 -3.72
C PHE A 190 3.01 10.12 -2.57
N SER A 191 3.22 10.76 -1.42
CA SER A 191 2.37 10.53 -0.24
C SER A 191 0.95 11.10 -0.42
N MET A 192 0.80 12.21 -1.12
CA MET A 192 -0.51 12.78 -1.49
C MET A 192 -1.29 11.82 -2.38
N ILE A 193 -0.69 11.39 -3.50
CA ILE A 193 -1.32 10.46 -4.44
C ILE A 193 -1.59 9.13 -3.75
N GLY A 194 -0.64 8.62 -2.95
CA GLY A 194 -0.80 7.39 -2.18
C GLY A 194 -1.94 7.46 -1.16
N ALA A 195 -2.11 8.58 -0.46
CA ALA A 195 -3.23 8.78 0.47
C ALA A 195 -4.58 8.81 -0.25
N ILE A 196 -4.68 9.55 -1.37
CA ILE A 196 -5.88 9.58 -2.21
C ILE A 196 -6.19 8.17 -2.74
N PHE A 197 -5.16 7.47 -3.22
CA PHE A 197 -5.28 6.11 -3.73
C PHE A 197 -5.80 5.16 -2.66
N ILE A 198 -5.22 5.17 -1.45
CA ILE A 198 -5.66 4.35 -0.32
C ILE A 198 -7.11 4.69 0.05
N TYR A 199 -7.48 5.97 0.09
CA TYR A 199 -8.86 6.40 0.34
C TYR A 199 -9.83 5.81 -0.69
N VAL A 200 -9.56 5.99 -1.99
CA VAL A 200 -10.39 5.46 -3.09
C VAL A 200 -10.49 3.94 -3.01
N MET A 201 -9.38 3.27 -2.73
CA MET A 201 -9.37 1.84 -2.53
C MET A 201 -10.21 1.45 -1.32
N HIS A 202 -10.34 2.26 -0.28
CA HIS A 202 -11.16 1.96 0.90
C HIS A 202 -12.63 2.39 0.80
N ARG A 203 -13.13 2.89 -0.34
CA ARG A 203 -14.53 3.36 -0.48
C ARG A 203 -15.59 2.41 0.09
N ASP A 204 -15.47 1.10 -0.15
CA ASP A 204 -16.45 0.12 0.36
C ASP A 204 -16.35 -0.06 1.88
N ASN A 205 -15.14 0.11 2.44
CA ASN A 205 -14.92 0.10 3.89
C ASN A 205 -15.48 1.35 4.55
N ILE A 206 -15.32 2.51 3.89
CA ILE A 206 -15.87 3.79 4.34
C ILE A 206 -17.40 3.72 4.40
N PHE A 207 -18.04 3.20 3.33
CA PHE A 207 -19.49 3.00 3.32
C PHE A 207 -19.96 2.10 4.47
N ARG A 208 -19.25 1.00 4.73
CA ARG A 208 -19.55 0.12 5.88
C ARG A 208 -19.30 0.77 7.24
N LEU A 209 -18.32 1.66 7.36
CA LEU A 209 -18.07 2.42 8.60
C LEU A 209 -19.26 3.32 8.92
N PHE A 210 -19.76 4.08 7.93
CA PHE A 210 -20.94 4.93 8.08
C PHE A 210 -22.20 4.12 8.44
N ASN A 211 -22.35 2.92 7.88
CA ASN A 211 -23.48 2.05 8.16
C ASN A 211 -23.29 1.16 9.41
N GLY A 212 -22.19 1.31 10.17
CA GLY A 212 -21.91 0.47 11.34
C GLY A 212 -21.70 -1.03 11.05
N THR A 213 -21.46 -1.40 9.79
CA THR A 213 -21.30 -2.79 9.31
C THR A 213 -19.86 -3.16 8.98
N GLU A 214 -18.90 -2.28 9.27
CA GLU A 214 -17.48 -2.55 9.01
C GLU A 214 -16.94 -3.64 9.94
N ARG A 215 -16.14 -4.53 9.36
CA ARG A 215 -15.57 -5.68 10.07
C ARG A 215 -14.50 -5.24 11.06
N LYS A 216 -14.63 -5.64 12.32
CA LYS A 216 -13.64 -5.33 13.36
C LYS A 216 -12.41 -6.24 13.27
N ILE A 217 -11.31 -5.80 13.85
CA ILE A 217 -10.10 -6.62 14.06
C ILE A 217 -10.46 -7.77 15.00
N GLY A 218 -10.01 -8.98 14.66
CA GLY A 218 -10.23 -10.19 15.45
C GLY A 218 -11.50 -10.98 15.08
N GLU A 219 -12.40 -10.40 14.29
CA GLU A 219 -13.50 -11.18 13.70
C GLU A 219 -12.95 -12.25 12.75
N LYS A 220 -13.37 -13.51 12.90
CA LYS A 220 -13.00 -14.59 11.99
C LYS A 220 -13.60 -14.37 10.61
N ALA A 221 -12.91 -14.83 9.57
CA ALA A 221 -13.46 -14.78 8.21
C ALA A 221 -14.67 -15.71 8.11
N LYS A 222 -15.80 -15.18 7.62
CA LYS A 222 -16.96 -15.98 7.22
C LYS A 222 -16.85 -16.30 5.73
N ALA A 223 -17.34 -17.46 5.31
CA ALA A 223 -17.47 -17.78 3.88
C ALA A 223 -18.38 -16.73 3.22
N ASN A 224 -18.02 -16.28 2.02
CA ASN A 224 -18.92 -15.47 1.22
C ASN A 224 -20.01 -16.41 0.69
N THR A 225 -21.15 -16.50 1.38
CA THR A 225 -22.34 -17.12 0.78
C THR A 225 -22.68 -16.30 -0.45
N SER A 226 -22.32 -16.81 -1.63
CA SER A 226 -22.85 -16.29 -2.88
C SER A 226 -24.36 -16.44 -2.79
N THR A 227 -25.07 -15.32 -2.66
CA THR A 227 -26.51 -15.24 -2.90
C THR A 227 -26.72 -15.57 -4.38
N THR A 228 -26.68 -16.86 -4.70
CA THR A 228 -27.23 -17.37 -5.94
C THR A 228 -28.72 -17.42 -5.69
N SER A 229 -29.41 -16.28 -5.85
CA SER A 229 -30.84 -16.29 -6.08
C SER A 229 -31.06 -17.03 -7.39
N ARG A 230 -31.20 -18.35 -7.33
CA ARG A 230 -31.90 -19.08 -8.37
C ARG A 230 -33.33 -18.57 -8.32
N HIS A 231 -33.69 -17.70 -9.25
CA HIS A 231 -35.08 -17.53 -9.61
C HIS A 231 -35.58 -18.91 -10.09
N PRO A 232 -36.63 -19.48 -9.48
CA PRO A 232 -37.36 -20.54 -10.12
C PRO A 232 -38.25 -19.90 -11.20
N GLU A 233 -37.92 -20.17 -12.46
CA GLU A 233 -38.88 -20.20 -13.57
C GLU A 233 -38.76 -21.56 -14.25
#